data_AF-A0AAJ3HGZ8-F1
#
_entry.id   AF-A0AAJ3HGZ8-F1
#
_cell.length_a   1.000
_cell.length_b   1.000
_cell.length_c   1.000
_cell.angle_alpha   90.00
_cell.angle_beta   90.00
_cell.angle_gamma   90.00
#
_symmetry.space_group_name_H-M   'P 1'
#
loop_
_entity.id
_entity.type
_entity.pdbx_description
1 polymer ?
#
loop_
_entity_poly.entity_id
_entity_poly.type
_entity_poly.pdbx_seq_one_letter_code
_entity_poly.pdbx_strand_id
1 'polypeptide(L)'
;MQRKLTILMLALLPIASAWADGVKIGNDSSGLPSELVQNLAQTSKSMGVKEPMNISTRNEGGARYAVVSGTSGTTCRIKLSNGNPPTILGLSCR
;
A
#
# COMPACT_ATOMS: atom_id res chain seq x y z
N MET A 1 7.27 24.06 -45.82
CA MET A 1 6.42 23.14 -45.03
C MET A 1 6.82 23.25 -43.57
N GLN A 2 6.01 23.93 -42.74
CA GLN A 2 6.35 24.17 -41.33
C GLN A 2 5.88 23.01 -40.47
N ARG A 3 6.82 22.22 -39.95
CA ARG A 3 6.58 21.16 -38.96
C ARG A 3 6.23 21.81 -37.63
N LYS A 4 4.95 21.86 -37.29
CA LYS A 4 4.48 22.23 -35.95
C LYS A 4 4.85 21.09 -34.99
N LEU A 5 5.80 21.37 -34.11
CA LEU A 5 6.24 20.47 -33.04
C LEU A 5 5.24 20.61 -31.88
N THR A 6 4.28 19.69 -31.78
CA THR A 6 3.31 19.67 -30.68
C THR A 6 3.97 19.03 -29.45
N ILE A 7 4.46 19.86 -28.53
CA ILE A 7 4.98 19.41 -27.24
C ILE A 7 3.79 19.02 -26.37
N LEU A 8 3.60 17.71 -26.18
CA LEU A 8 2.62 17.15 -25.25
C LEU A 8 3.18 17.28 -23.83
N MET A 9 2.77 18.33 -23.11
CA MET A 9 3.07 18.53 -21.69
C MET A 9 2.39 17.43 -20.87
N LEU A 10 3.16 16.46 -20.38
CA LEU A 10 2.71 15.49 -19.37
C LEU A 10 2.57 16.24 -18.04
N ALA A 11 1.34 16.63 -17.71
CA ALA A 11 1.01 17.12 -16.37
C ALA A 11 1.16 15.96 -15.38
N LEU A 12 2.17 16.01 -14.51
CA LEU A 12 2.21 15.17 -13.31
C LEU A 12 1.06 15.61 -12.41
N LEU A 13 -0.03 14.83 -12.41
CA LEU A 13 -1.08 14.96 -11.41
C LEU A 13 -0.49 14.60 -10.04
N PRO A 14 -0.54 15.49 -9.04
CA PRO A 14 -0.25 15.09 -7.67
C PRO A 14 -1.29 14.06 -7.27
N ILE A 15 -0.83 12.83 -7.03
CA ILE A 15 -1.64 11.76 -6.48
C ILE A 15 -2.01 12.24 -5.07
N ALA A 16 -3.22 12.78 -4.92
CA ALA A 16 -3.76 13.14 -3.63
C ALA A 16 -3.83 11.85 -2.80
N SER A 17 -2.88 11.66 -1.91
CA SER A 17 -2.92 10.59 -0.92
C SER A 17 -4.17 10.84 -0.08
N ALA A 18 -5.11 9.91 -0.11
CA ALA A 18 -6.32 9.96 0.70
C ALA A 18 -5.91 9.89 2.18
N TRP A 19 -5.84 11.04 2.84
CA TRP A 19 -5.67 11.18 4.28
C TRP A 19 -7.02 10.86 4.94
N ALA A 20 -7.36 9.58 5.01
CA ALA A 20 -8.41 9.10 5.90
C ALA A 20 -7.80 8.98 7.31
N ASP A 21 -8.44 9.62 8.28
CA ASP A 21 -8.04 9.74 9.68
C ASP A 21 -7.36 8.49 10.28
N GLY A 22 -6.15 8.69 10.84
CA GLY A 22 -5.59 7.83 11.89
C GLY A 22 -4.19 7.23 11.66
N VAL A 23 -3.75 7.02 10.41
CA VAL A 23 -2.42 6.42 10.13
C VAL A 23 -1.69 7.10 8.98
N LYS A 24 -0.45 7.53 9.25
CA LYS A 24 0.40 8.14 8.22
C LYS A 24 1.02 7.07 7.32
N ILE A 25 0.50 6.94 6.10
CA ILE A 25 1.09 6.10 5.04
C ILE A 25 2.04 6.97 4.20
N GLY A 26 3.32 6.61 4.19
CA GLY A 26 4.33 7.32 3.39
C GLY A 26 4.39 6.84 1.94
N ASN A 27 4.15 5.55 1.70
CA ASN A 27 4.14 4.97 0.37
C ASN A 27 3.22 3.73 0.31
N ASP A 28 2.41 3.65 -0.74
CA ASP A 28 1.59 2.48 -1.04
C ASP A 28 1.79 2.06 -2.51
N SER A 29 2.30 0.85 -2.70
CA SER A 29 2.45 0.19 -4.00
C SER A 29 1.70 -1.14 -4.06
N SER A 30 0.76 -1.35 -3.15
CA SER A 30 0.07 -2.62 -2.95
C SER A 30 -0.96 -2.95 -4.03
N GLY A 31 -1.54 -1.92 -4.67
CA GLY A 31 -2.66 -2.04 -5.61
C GLY A 31 -3.92 -2.60 -4.94
N LEU A 32 -4.07 -2.43 -3.63
CA LEU A 32 -5.23 -2.87 -2.86
C LEU A 32 -6.29 -1.74 -2.77
N PRO A 33 -7.57 -2.09 -2.53
CA PRO A 33 -8.59 -1.09 -2.23
C PRO A 33 -8.18 -0.21 -1.04
N SER A 34 -8.46 1.09 -1.12
CA SER A 34 -8.05 2.07 -0.10
C SER A 34 -8.53 1.71 1.31
N GLU A 35 -9.76 1.22 1.44
CA GLU A 35 -10.31 0.76 2.72
C GLU A 35 -9.49 -0.39 3.32
N LEU A 36 -9.10 -1.37 2.50
CA LEU A 36 -8.25 -2.48 2.95
C LEU A 36 -6.86 -1.98 3.34
N VAL A 37 -6.27 -1.08 2.58
CA VAL A 37 -4.97 -0.46 2.90
C VAL A 37 -5.02 0.22 4.26
N GLN A 38 -6.07 0.99 4.55
CA GLN A 38 -6.25 1.66 5.83
C GLN A 38 -6.42 0.65 6.98
N ASN A 39 -7.24 -0.39 6.79
CA ASN A 39 -7.42 -1.45 7.78
C ASN A 39 -6.10 -2.19 8.08
N LEU A 40 -5.29 -2.47 7.05
CA LEU A 40 -3.97 -3.10 7.20
C LEU A 40 -3.00 -2.18 7.94
N ALA A 41 -3.01 -0.88 7.64
CA ALA A 41 -2.17 0.11 8.30
C ALA A 41 -2.52 0.26 9.78
N GLN A 42 -3.81 0.40 10.10
CA GLN A 42 -4.30 0.48 11.49
C GLN A 42 -3.98 -0.79 12.27
N THR A 43 -4.21 -1.97 11.68
CA THR A 43 -3.90 -3.25 12.32
C THR A 43 -2.39 -3.35 12.59
N SER A 44 -1.56 -3.01 11.61
CA SER A 44 -0.11 -3.07 11.74
C SER A 44 0.43 -2.09 12.79
N LYS A 45 -0.19 -0.91 12.93
CA LYS A 45 0.11 0.06 13.99
C LYS A 45 -0.08 -0.54 15.37
N SER A 46 -1.23 -1.18 15.60
CA SER A 46 -1.55 -1.87 16.86
C SER A 46 -0.60 -3.03 17.16
N MET A 47 0.07 -3.58 16.14
CA MET A 47 1.07 -4.65 16.26
C MET A 47 2.51 -4.14 16.40
N GLY A 48 2.72 -2.81 16.47
CA GLY A 48 4.02 -2.19 16.74
C GLY A 48 4.73 -1.62 15.52
N VAL A 49 4.12 -1.62 14.33
CA VAL A 49 4.67 -0.91 13.17
C VAL A 49 4.56 0.59 13.40
N LYS A 50 5.68 1.32 13.33
CA LYS A 50 5.73 2.78 13.52
C LYS A 50 5.59 3.54 12.20
N GLU A 51 4.93 4.68 12.26
CA GLU A 51 4.72 5.58 11.13
C GLU A 51 6.00 6.32 10.69
N PRO A 52 6.07 6.83 9.44
CA PRO A 52 5.16 6.57 8.33
C PRO A 52 5.27 5.14 7.80
N MET A 53 4.15 4.56 7.38
CA MET A 53 4.09 3.17 6.92
C MET A 53 4.33 3.04 5.41
N ASN A 54 4.94 1.93 5.03
CA ASN A 54 5.07 1.49 3.65
C ASN A 54 4.26 0.21 3.44
N ILE A 55 3.42 0.20 2.42
CA ILE A 55 2.54 -0.93 2.12
C ILE A 55 2.81 -1.41 0.71
N SER A 56 3.04 -2.70 0.55
CA SER A 56 3.26 -3.34 -0.74
C SER A 56 2.64 -4.72 -0.78
N THR A 57 2.52 -5.31 -1.98
CA THR A 57 2.15 -6.73 -2.11
C THR A 57 3.31 -7.56 -2.64
N ARG A 58 3.30 -8.84 -2.26
CA ARG A 58 4.26 -9.87 -2.70
C ARG A 58 3.51 -11.17 -2.95
N ASN A 59 3.93 -11.92 -3.97
CA ASN A 59 3.47 -13.29 -4.18
C ASN A 59 4.59 -14.24 -3.80
N GLU A 60 4.33 -15.14 -2.86
CA GLU A 60 5.32 -16.09 -2.34
C GLU A 60 4.64 -17.43 -2.06
N GLY A 61 5.22 -18.52 -2.55
CA GLY A 61 4.69 -19.87 -2.32
C GLY A 61 3.24 -20.05 -2.78
N GLY A 62 2.83 -19.39 -3.87
CA GLY A 62 1.47 -19.46 -4.41
C GLY A 62 0.42 -18.63 -3.65
N ALA A 63 0.82 -17.84 -2.65
CA ALA A 63 -0.07 -16.95 -1.91
C ALA A 63 0.31 -15.48 -2.10
N ARG A 64 -0.70 -14.62 -2.13
CA ARG A 64 -0.54 -13.16 -2.12
C ARG A 64 -0.44 -12.68 -0.68
N TYR A 65 0.49 -11.78 -0.41
CA TYR A 65 0.68 -11.13 0.88
C TYR A 65 0.67 -9.62 0.71
N ALA A 66 0.06 -8.90 1.66
CA ALA A 66 0.39 -7.52 1.93
C ALA A 66 1.54 -7.48 2.95
N VAL A 67 2.54 -6.65 2.68
CA VAL A 67 3.66 -6.39 3.57
C VAL A 67 3.57 -4.94 4.02
N VAL A 68 3.43 -4.75 5.32
CA VAL A 68 3.36 -3.45 5.98
C VAL A 68 4.59 -3.27 6.85
N SER A 69 5.40 -2.28 6.54
CA SER A 69 6.57 -1.89 7.31
C SER A 69 6.50 -0.40 7.64
N GLY A 70 7.46 0.08 8.43
CA GLY A 70 7.50 1.47 8.85
C GLY A 70 8.87 1.85 9.39
N THR A 71 8.93 2.82 10.29
CA THR A 71 10.19 3.28 10.91
C THR A 71 10.67 2.40 12.07
N SER A 72 9.85 1.44 12.50
CA SER A 72 10.22 0.39 13.45
C SER A 72 10.97 -0.76 12.78
N GLY A 73 11.61 -1.62 13.59
CA GLY A 73 12.06 -2.94 13.13
C GLY A 73 10.91 -3.91 12.81
N THR A 74 9.72 -3.65 13.36
CA THR A 74 8.53 -4.50 13.16
C THR A 74 8.01 -4.42 11.73
N THR A 75 7.76 -5.58 11.12
CA THR A 75 7.11 -5.73 9.82
C THR A 75 5.97 -6.73 9.91
N CYS A 76 4.79 -6.34 9.44
CA CYS A 76 3.63 -7.21 9.36
C CYS A 76 3.50 -7.80 7.95
N ARG A 77 3.30 -9.12 7.90
CA ARG A 77 2.97 -9.88 6.69
C ARG A 77 1.55 -10.43 6.82
N ILE A 78 0.67 -9.98 5.95
CA ILE A 78 -0.75 -10.33 5.96
C ILE A 78 -1.05 -11.16 4.72
N LYS A 79 -1.43 -12.42 4.92
CA LYS A 79 -1.83 -13.33 3.85
C LYS A 79 -3.19 -12.90 3.32
N LEU A 80 -3.33 -12.82 2.00
CA LEU A 80 -4.54 -12.42 1.31
C LEU A 80 -5.09 -13.57 0.46
N SER A 81 -6.41 -13.62 0.32
CA SER A 81 -7.06 -14.46 -0.68
C SER A 81 -6.79 -13.95 -2.11
N ASN A 82 -7.03 -14.80 -3.10
CA ASN A 82 -6.98 -14.41 -4.52
C ASN A 82 -8.28 -13.78 -5.03
N GLY A 83 -9.26 -13.50 -4.15
CA GLY A 83 -10.52 -12.84 -4.51
C GLY A 83 -10.34 -11.37 -4.87
N ASN A 84 -11.39 -10.77 -5.44
CA ASN A 84 -11.46 -9.34 -5.75
C ASN A 84 -12.80 -8.74 -5.22
N PRO A 85 -12.80 -7.98 -4.11
CA PRO A 85 -11.63 -7.58 -3.33
C PRO A 85 -11.03 -8.75 -2.53
N PRO A 86 -9.72 -8.75 -2.25
CA PRO A 86 -9.08 -9.79 -1.47
C PRO A 86 -9.47 -9.70 0.01
N THR A 87 -9.69 -10.85 0.65
CA THR A 87 -9.88 -10.96 2.11
C THR A 87 -8.60 -11.35 2.84
N ILE A 88 -8.53 -11.06 4.14
CA ILE A 88 -7.41 -11.43 5.01
C ILE A 88 -7.54 -12.89 5.46
N LEU A 89 -6.50 -13.69 5.24
CA LEU A 89 -6.44 -15.12 5.60
C LEU A 89 -5.53 -15.41 6.80
N GLY A 90 -4.68 -14.47 7.19
CA GLY A 90 -3.78 -14.62 8.33
C GLY A 90 -2.80 -13.46 8.42
N LEU A 91 -2.25 -13.23 9.61
CA LEU A 91 -1.32 -12.12 9.88
C LEU A 91 -0.17 -12.60 10.76
N SER A 92 1.03 -12.08 10.49
CA SER A 92 2.22 -12.32 11.29
C SER A 92 3.07 -11.05 11.31
N CYS A 93 3.35 -10.52 12.50
CA CYS A 93 4.25 -9.38 12.68
C CYS A 93 5.48 -9.83 13.48
N ARG A 94 6.66 -9.44 13.03
CA ARG A 94 7.95 -9.71 13.68
C ARG A 94 8.81 -8.47 13.66
#